data_AF-A0A3D1INV5-F1
#
_entry.id   AF-A0A3D1INV5-F1
#
_cell.length_a   1.000
_cell.length_b   1.000
_cell.length_c   1.000
_cell.angle_alpha   90.00
_cell.angle_beta   90.00
_cell.angle_gamma   90.00
#
_symmetry.space_group_name_H-M   'P 1'
#
loop_
_entity.id
_entity.type
_entity.pdbx_description
1 polymer ?
#
loop_
_entity_poly.entity_id
_entity_poly.type
_entity_poly.pdbx_seq_one_letter_code
_entity_poly.pdbx_strand_id
1 'polypeptide(L)'
;MLFMEGGPGHMDTFDPKPKLNALHKTESKSTRGLETGFKFYVGSPFKSRKVGQAGLEMSDQWQHLPEVADELCNYRGGTAESLNHPEALFHMNTGSRLGADPALGAWVNYGLGSVNQNLPGYVVMTELALPQGGSRNWSNGFLPGHFQGTRLRPTGSPILDLHAPAHKTRAHQRAALDELTFLNQRHAAKHPSHKDLATRMESYELAFRMQAEVPGVIDLKGEPEHVRKSYGMDRKETAEFGRQCLMARRLVEKGVRFVQIFSGGWDSHDYLERGHASRIRSVDKPMTALIKDLMERGMLEDTLVIWTGE
;
A
#
# COMPACT_ATOMS: atom_id res chain seq x y z
N MET A 1 -0.76 5.14 -0.37
CA MET A 1 -0.18 4.51 -1.57
C MET A 1 -0.85 3.16 -1.81
N LEU A 2 -1.48 2.98 -2.97
CA LEU A 2 -2.07 1.74 -3.45
C LEU A 2 -1.07 1.15 -4.44
N PHE A 3 -0.38 0.09 -4.04
CA PHE A 3 0.68 -0.56 -4.80
C PHE A 3 0.13 -1.83 -5.47
N MET A 4 0.06 -1.81 -6.79
CA MET A 4 -0.42 -2.90 -7.62
C MET A 4 0.77 -3.79 -8.00
N GLU A 5 0.99 -4.84 -7.23
CA GLU A 5 2.11 -5.76 -7.43
C GLU A 5 1.87 -6.65 -8.67
N GLY A 6 2.88 -6.66 -9.54
CA GLY A 6 2.91 -7.34 -10.83
C GLY A 6 3.03 -6.38 -12.00
N GLY A 7 3.08 -5.05 -11.76
CA GLY A 7 3.28 -4.05 -12.80
C GLY A 7 2.10 -3.96 -13.79
N PRO A 8 0.99 -3.28 -13.44
CA PRO A 8 -0.13 -3.11 -14.35
C PRO A 8 0.32 -2.52 -15.68
N GLY A 9 -0.01 -3.19 -16.78
CA GLY A 9 0.29 -2.68 -18.12
C GLY A 9 -0.23 -1.25 -18.30
N HIS A 10 0.67 -0.29 -18.46
CA HIS A 10 0.28 1.12 -18.63
C HIS A 10 -0.60 1.32 -19.88
N MET A 11 -0.35 0.55 -20.94
CA MET A 11 -1.17 0.50 -22.17
C MET A 11 -2.58 -0.04 -21.96
N ASP A 12 -2.78 -0.87 -20.92
CA ASP A 12 -4.06 -1.49 -20.57
C ASP A 12 -4.86 -0.66 -19.55
N THR A 13 -4.25 0.42 -19.02
CA THR A 13 -4.81 1.23 -17.94
C THR A 13 -4.96 2.70 -18.37
N PHE A 14 -3.90 3.50 -18.33
CA PHE A 14 -3.98 4.96 -18.46
C PHE A 14 -3.12 5.56 -19.58
N ASP A 15 -2.49 4.74 -20.41
CA ASP A 15 -1.56 5.18 -21.47
C ASP A 15 -1.74 4.36 -22.76
N PRO A 16 -2.89 4.46 -23.43
CA PRO A 16 -3.17 3.67 -24.63
C PRO A 16 -2.08 3.89 -25.68
N LYS A 17 -1.67 2.81 -26.35
CA LYS A 17 -0.65 2.82 -27.41
C LYS A 17 -1.25 2.39 -28.75
N PRO A 18 -1.92 3.28 -29.51
CA PRO A 18 -2.56 2.92 -30.79
C PRO A 18 -1.61 2.23 -31.78
N LYS A 19 -0.33 2.64 -31.82
CA LYS A 19 0.68 2.00 -32.68
C LYS A 19 0.98 0.56 -32.27
N LEU A 20 0.97 0.25 -30.97
CA LEU A 20 1.15 -1.12 -30.48
C LEU A 20 0.00 -2.01 -30.95
N ASN A 21 -1.23 -1.51 -30.89
CA ASN A 21 -2.41 -2.23 -31.36
C ASN A 21 -2.37 -2.47 -32.89
N ALA A 22 -1.90 -1.48 -33.66
CA ALA A 22 -1.73 -1.62 -35.10
C ALA A 22 -0.66 -2.67 -35.50
N LEU A 23 0.30 -2.94 -34.61
CA LEU A 23 1.35 -3.96 -34.81
C LEU A 23 0.98 -5.31 -34.19
N HIS A 24 -0.22 -5.47 -33.63
CA HIS A 24 -0.58 -6.69 -32.92
C HIS A 24 -0.38 -7.94 -33.77
N LYS A 25 0.30 -8.96 -33.22
CA LYS A 25 0.67 -10.23 -33.87
C LYS A 25 1.65 -10.11 -35.04
N THR A 26 2.25 -8.93 -35.28
CA THR A 26 3.40 -8.81 -36.18
C THR A 26 4.70 -9.09 -35.44
N GLU A 27 5.70 -9.60 -36.16
CA GLU A 27 7.03 -9.88 -35.61
C GLU A 27 7.65 -8.62 -34.96
N SER A 28 8.27 -8.81 -33.79
CA SER A 28 9.04 -7.79 -33.08
C SER A 28 10.53 -8.12 -33.15
N LYS A 29 11.32 -7.17 -33.63
CA LYS A 29 12.79 -7.27 -33.66
C LYS A 29 13.46 -6.72 -32.40
N SER A 30 12.67 -6.50 -31.33
CA SER A 30 13.18 -5.95 -30.09
C SER A 30 14.16 -6.91 -29.40
N THR A 31 15.35 -6.39 -29.10
CA THR A 31 16.37 -7.07 -28.29
C THR A 31 16.22 -6.79 -26.80
N ARG A 32 15.27 -5.92 -26.40
CA ARG A 32 14.98 -5.62 -24.98
C ARG A 32 14.10 -6.73 -24.37
N GLY A 33 14.25 -6.96 -23.06
CA GLY A 33 13.46 -7.93 -22.28
C GLY A 33 14.22 -9.22 -21.95
N LEU A 34 13.55 -10.14 -21.25
CA LEU A 34 14.08 -11.46 -20.87
C LEU A 34 13.71 -12.57 -21.87
N GLU A 35 12.72 -12.33 -22.74
CA GLU A 35 12.21 -13.31 -23.70
C GLU A 35 13.23 -13.61 -24.81
N THR A 36 13.32 -14.88 -25.22
CA THR A 36 14.24 -15.35 -26.26
C THR A 36 13.49 -16.00 -27.42
N GLY A 37 14.06 -15.99 -28.63
CA GLY A 37 13.42 -16.58 -29.81
C GLY A 37 12.42 -15.65 -30.50
N PHE A 38 11.37 -16.22 -31.11
CA PHE A 38 10.38 -15.48 -31.89
C PHE A 38 9.52 -14.59 -30.99
N LYS A 39 9.43 -13.31 -31.33
CA LYS A 39 8.67 -12.31 -30.58
C LYS A 39 7.67 -11.62 -31.50
N PHE A 40 6.53 -11.24 -30.96
CA PHE A 40 5.54 -10.44 -31.67
C PHE A 40 4.97 -9.37 -30.73
N TYR A 41 4.40 -8.32 -31.31
CA TYR A 41 3.76 -7.28 -30.51
C TYR A 41 2.40 -7.75 -29.99
N VAL A 42 2.16 -7.55 -28.70
CA VAL A 42 0.85 -7.79 -28.07
C VAL A 42 0.18 -6.43 -27.86
N GLY A 43 -0.93 -6.20 -28.54
CA GLY A 43 -1.76 -5.01 -28.35
C GLY A 43 -2.61 -5.15 -27.10
N SER A 44 -3.04 -4.02 -26.55
CA SER A 44 -4.02 -4.02 -25.47
C SER A 44 -5.34 -4.62 -25.98
N PRO A 45 -5.98 -5.55 -25.24
CA PRO A 45 -7.30 -6.05 -25.61
C PRO A 45 -8.42 -5.04 -25.31
N PHE A 46 -8.12 -3.96 -24.60
CA PHE A 46 -9.12 -3.00 -24.12
C PHE A 46 -9.22 -1.78 -25.04
N LYS A 47 -10.39 -1.13 -25.02
CA LYS A 47 -10.54 0.18 -25.65
C LYS A 47 -10.15 1.25 -24.64
N SER A 48 -9.84 2.43 -25.15
CA SER A 48 -9.62 3.62 -24.32
C SER A 48 -10.64 4.69 -24.65
N ARG A 49 -10.93 5.54 -23.66
CA ARG A 49 -11.78 6.71 -23.80
C ARG A 49 -11.19 7.87 -23.02
N LYS A 50 -11.57 9.09 -23.39
CA LYS A 50 -11.28 10.29 -22.59
C LYS A 50 -12.35 10.44 -21.51
N VAL A 51 -11.92 10.70 -20.28
CA VAL A 51 -12.79 10.91 -19.11
C VAL A 51 -12.42 12.20 -18.39
N GLY A 52 -13.38 12.76 -17.63
CA GLY A 52 -13.22 14.05 -16.98
C GLY A 52 -13.17 15.23 -17.95
N GLN A 53 -13.17 16.43 -17.40
CA GLN A 53 -12.94 17.69 -18.12
C GLN A 53 -11.51 17.78 -18.65
N ALA A 54 -10.54 17.22 -17.91
CA ALA A 54 -9.14 17.17 -18.34
C ALA A 54 -8.91 16.22 -19.54
N GLY A 55 -9.89 15.37 -19.89
CA GLY A 55 -9.81 14.46 -21.03
C GLY A 55 -8.77 13.36 -20.84
N LEU A 56 -8.58 12.89 -19.60
CA LEU A 56 -7.67 11.82 -19.24
C LEU A 56 -7.97 10.56 -20.06
N GLU A 57 -6.97 9.98 -20.71
CA GLU A 57 -7.14 8.70 -21.39
C GLU A 57 -7.16 7.56 -20.38
N MET A 58 -8.23 6.76 -20.44
CA MET A 58 -8.48 5.67 -19.51
C MET A 58 -9.09 4.47 -20.22
N SER A 59 -8.62 3.28 -19.87
CA SER A 59 -9.18 1.99 -20.31
C SER A 59 -10.67 1.88 -20.00
N ASP A 60 -11.44 1.33 -20.94
CA ASP A 60 -12.88 1.11 -20.82
C ASP A 60 -13.28 0.13 -19.71
N GLN A 61 -12.31 -0.57 -19.12
CA GLN A 61 -12.52 -1.48 -18.00
C GLN A 61 -12.77 -0.78 -16.66
N TRP A 62 -12.24 0.43 -16.45
CA TRP A 62 -12.49 1.23 -15.25
C TRP A 62 -13.93 1.76 -15.28
N GLN A 63 -14.84 1.21 -14.48
CA GLN A 63 -16.25 1.61 -14.47
C GLN A 63 -16.53 2.74 -13.48
N HIS A 64 -15.84 2.77 -12.35
CA HIS A 64 -16.11 3.70 -11.24
C HIS A 64 -15.13 4.87 -11.19
N LEU A 65 -13.84 4.62 -11.47
CA LEU A 65 -12.80 5.64 -11.46
C LEU A 65 -13.08 6.89 -12.32
N PRO A 66 -13.79 6.80 -13.47
CA PRO A 66 -14.20 8.00 -14.21
C PRO A 66 -14.99 9.01 -13.40
N GLU A 67 -15.69 8.58 -12.35
CA GLU A 67 -16.50 9.45 -11.48
C GLU A 67 -15.66 10.46 -10.68
N VAL A 68 -14.34 10.23 -10.57
CA VAL A 68 -13.38 11.12 -9.89
C VAL A 68 -12.22 11.50 -10.82
N ALA A 69 -12.39 11.39 -12.14
CA ALA A 69 -11.32 11.55 -13.11
C ALA A 69 -10.61 12.92 -13.04
N ASP A 70 -11.33 13.97 -12.68
CA ASP A 70 -10.78 15.33 -12.60
C ASP A 70 -9.90 15.56 -11.36
N GLU A 71 -9.94 14.65 -10.38
CA GLU A 71 -9.03 14.64 -9.22
C GLU A 71 -7.74 13.86 -9.51
N LEU A 72 -7.61 13.26 -10.70
CA LEU A 72 -6.49 12.38 -11.03
C LEU A 72 -5.43 13.11 -11.84
N CYS A 73 -4.18 12.95 -11.43
CA CYS A 73 -3.01 13.26 -12.24
C CYS A 73 -2.36 11.95 -12.72
N ASN A 74 -2.23 11.78 -14.04
CA ASN A 74 -1.54 10.64 -14.63
C ASN A 74 -0.12 11.02 -15.07
N TYR A 75 0.86 10.52 -14.33
CA TYR A 75 2.28 10.72 -14.62
C TYR A 75 2.88 9.50 -15.34
N ARG A 76 3.16 9.63 -16.65
CA ARG A 76 3.68 8.57 -17.52
C ARG A 76 5.22 8.49 -17.58
N GLY A 77 5.89 8.84 -16.48
CA GLY A 77 7.37 8.98 -16.44
C GLY A 77 8.08 8.04 -15.47
N GLY A 78 7.36 7.13 -14.80
CA GLY A 78 7.97 6.14 -13.91
C GLY A 78 8.75 5.07 -14.68
N THR A 79 9.94 4.71 -14.21
CA THR A 79 10.77 3.64 -14.78
C THR A 79 11.49 2.87 -13.68
N ALA A 80 11.51 1.55 -13.77
CA ALA A 80 12.40 0.70 -13.00
C ALA A 80 13.55 0.16 -13.87
N GLU A 81 14.73 -0.03 -13.27
CA GLU A 81 15.89 -0.58 -13.97
C GLU A 81 15.81 -2.09 -14.15
N SER A 82 15.17 -2.78 -13.20
CA SER A 82 15.08 -4.24 -13.20
C SER A 82 13.80 -4.70 -13.87
N LEU A 83 13.91 -5.79 -14.62
CA LEU A 83 12.77 -6.51 -15.19
C LEU A 83 12.25 -7.60 -14.23
N ASN A 84 12.89 -7.78 -13.08
CA ASN A 84 12.52 -8.78 -12.09
C ASN A 84 11.70 -8.15 -10.97
N HIS A 85 10.52 -8.71 -10.67
CA HIS A 85 9.55 -8.14 -9.73
C HIS A 85 10.13 -7.79 -8.35
N PRO A 86 10.87 -8.67 -7.63
CA PRO A 86 11.41 -8.31 -6.32
C PRO A 86 12.34 -7.09 -6.36
N GLU A 87 13.22 -7.01 -7.37
CA GLU A 87 14.15 -5.88 -7.50
C GLU A 87 13.45 -4.60 -7.92
N ALA A 88 12.46 -4.68 -8.81
CA ALA A 88 11.66 -3.55 -9.25
C ALA A 88 10.77 -3.02 -8.10
N LEU A 89 10.16 -3.91 -7.33
CA LEU A 89 9.42 -3.57 -6.11
C LEU A 89 10.32 -2.87 -5.08
N PHE A 90 11.51 -3.40 -4.81
CA PHE A 90 12.46 -2.72 -3.93
C PHE A 90 12.85 -1.35 -4.48
N HIS A 91 13.07 -1.24 -5.79
CA HIS A 91 13.43 0.02 -6.41
C HIS A 91 12.32 1.07 -6.24
N MET A 92 11.06 0.71 -6.52
CA MET A 92 9.92 1.63 -6.37
C MET A 92 9.63 2.01 -4.92
N ASN A 93 9.90 1.11 -3.98
CA ASN A 93 9.63 1.36 -2.57
C ASN A 93 10.78 2.02 -1.83
N THR A 94 12.04 1.69 -2.16
CA THR A 94 13.23 2.08 -1.38
C THR A 94 14.23 2.91 -2.17
N GLY A 95 14.05 3.06 -3.48
CA GLY A 95 15.05 3.66 -4.38
C GLY A 95 16.24 2.74 -4.68
N SER A 96 16.26 1.51 -4.14
CA SER A 96 17.35 0.55 -4.30
C SER A 96 16.86 -0.81 -4.72
N ARG A 97 17.59 -1.45 -5.64
CA ARG A 97 17.27 -2.80 -6.13
C ARG A 97 17.57 -3.91 -5.13
N LEU A 98 18.30 -3.61 -4.06
CA LEU A 98 18.70 -4.58 -3.04
C LEU A 98 17.72 -4.62 -1.85
N GLY A 99 16.84 -3.62 -1.73
CA GLY A 99 15.84 -3.51 -0.64
C GLY A 99 16.45 -3.25 0.74
N ALA A 100 17.64 -2.64 0.79
CA ALA A 100 18.34 -2.31 2.03
C ALA A 100 18.12 -0.86 2.48
N ASP A 101 17.69 0.01 1.58
CA ASP A 101 17.47 1.43 1.87
C ASP A 101 16.09 1.68 2.51
N PRO A 102 15.92 2.81 3.21
CA PRO A 102 14.64 3.14 3.83
C PRO A 102 13.57 3.30 2.76
N ALA A 103 12.43 2.65 2.99
CA ALA A 103 11.28 2.77 2.11
C ALA A 103 10.69 4.19 2.14
N LEU A 104 9.93 4.53 1.11
CA LEU A 104 9.27 5.84 0.98
C LEU A 104 8.45 6.18 2.22
N GLY A 105 7.67 5.22 2.75
CA GLY A 105 6.90 5.43 3.98
C GLY A 105 7.77 5.70 5.22
N ALA A 106 8.96 5.09 5.31
CA ALA A 106 9.92 5.35 6.38
C ALA A 106 10.51 6.76 6.26
N TRP A 107 10.88 7.19 5.05
CA TRP A 107 11.36 8.55 4.79
C TRP A 107 10.31 9.62 5.07
N VAL A 108 9.07 9.42 4.64
CA VAL A 108 7.97 10.37 4.89
C VAL A 108 7.71 10.47 6.39
N ASN A 109 7.68 9.34 7.11
CA ASN A 109 7.49 9.34 8.55
C ASN A 109 8.67 9.97 9.31
N TYR A 110 9.91 9.74 8.86
CA TYR A 110 11.11 10.35 9.45
C TYR A 110 11.15 11.87 9.22
N GLY A 111 10.95 12.30 7.97
CA GLY A 111 11.09 13.71 7.58
C GLY A 111 9.95 14.60 8.07
N LEU A 112 8.72 14.09 8.08
CA LEU A 112 7.54 14.86 8.47
C LEU A 112 7.06 14.57 9.90
N GLY A 113 7.58 13.51 10.53
CA GLY A 113 7.12 13.03 11.83
C GLY A 113 5.69 12.45 11.82
N SER A 114 5.26 11.96 12.98
CA SER A 114 3.88 11.51 13.18
C SER A 114 3.03 12.58 13.86
N VAL A 115 1.81 12.77 13.36
CA VAL A 115 0.80 13.60 14.03
C VAL A 115 -0.01 12.80 15.07
N ASN A 116 0.16 11.48 15.10
CA ASN A 116 -0.41 10.59 16.11
C ASN A 116 0.70 9.80 16.84
N GLN A 117 0.73 9.89 18.16
CA GLN A 117 1.71 9.19 19.00
C GLN A 117 1.25 7.79 19.44
N ASN A 118 -0.02 7.46 19.25
CA ASN A 118 -0.68 6.22 19.65
C ASN A 118 -0.79 5.19 18.52
N LEU A 119 -0.52 5.58 17.27
CA LEU A 119 -0.48 4.69 16.11
C LEU A 119 0.88 4.75 15.40
N PRO A 120 1.28 3.68 14.67
CA PRO A 120 2.47 3.72 13.84
C PRO A 120 2.34 4.80 12.75
N GLY A 121 3.40 5.56 12.49
CA GLY A 121 3.39 6.55 11.42
C GLY A 121 3.41 5.95 10.01
N TYR A 122 3.90 4.71 9.86
CA TYR A 122 3.90 3.97 8.60
C TYR A 122 3.22 2.61 8.76
N VAL A 123 2.09 2.44 8.09
CA VAL A 123 1.26 1.23 8.12
C VAL A 123 1.22 0.56 6.75
N VAL A 124 1.33 -0.77 6.73
CA VAL A 124 1.31 -1.60 5.52
C VAL A 124 0.20 -2.65 5.62
N MET A 125 -0.56 -2.81 4.54
CA MET A 125 -1.56 -3.87 4.38
C MET A 125 -1.25 -4.69 3.14
N THR A 126 -1.56 -5.97 3.19
CA THR A 126 -1.34 -6.93 2.10
C THR A 126 -2.59 -7.75 1.90
N GLU A 127 -3.08 -7.90 0.67
CA GLU A 127 -4.31 -8.66 0.36
C GLU A 127 -4.14 -10.18 0.60
N LEU A 128 -3.37 -10.88 -0.25
CA LEU A 128 -3.28 -12.35 -0.26
C LEU A 128 -1.99 -12.87 0.39
N ALA A 129 -0.86 -12.35 -0.04
CA ALA A 129 0.48 -12.77 0.38
C ALA A 129 1.35 -11.55 0.69
N LEU A 130 2.52 -11.79 1.27
CA LEU A 130 3.56 -10.76 1.25
C LEU A 130 3.95 -10.49 -0.21
N PRO A 131 4.22 -9.23 -0.59
CA PRO A 131 4.75 -8.97 -1.91
C PRO A 131 6.10 -9.67 -2.10
N GLN A 132 6.46 -9.91 -3.35
CA GLN A 132 7.76 -10.46 -3.71
C GLN A 132 8.89 -9.65 -3.04
N GLY A 133 9.87 -10.35 -2.47
CA GLY A 133 10.91 -9.73 -1.65
C GLY A 133 10.53 -9.46 -0.18
N GLY A 134 9.27 -9.71 0.20
CA GLY A 134 8.81 -9.70 1.58
C GLY A 134 8.84 -8.33 2.24
N SER A 135 9.16 -8.29 3.53
CA SER A 135 9.10 -7.06 4.35
C SER A 135 10.18 -6.03 4.02
N ARG A 136 11.15 -6.36 3.18
CA ARG A 136 12.17 -5.42 2.69
C ARG A 136 11.54 -4.28 1.87
N ASN A 137 10.35 -4.50 1.31
CA ASN A 137 9.59 -3.46 0.61
C ASN A 137 9.16 -2.27 1.51
N TRP A 138 9.15 -2.43 2.84
CA TRP A 138 8.81 -1.36 3.78
C TRP A 138 9.86 -1.21 4.88
N SER A 139 11.11 -1.47 4.52
CA SER A 139 12.28 -1.39 5.39
C SER A 139 12.49 0.01 5.96
N ASN A 140 12.96 0.11 7.20
CA ASN A 140 13.54 1.36 7.74
C ASN A 140 14.98 1.59 7.25
N GLY A 141 15.63 0.59 6.63
CA GLY A 141 17.02 0.66 6.20
C GLY A 141 17.95 1.11 7.32
N PHE A 142 18.71 2.18 7.08
CA PHE A 142 19.61 2.77 8.07
C PHE A 142 18.95 3.80 9.01
N LEU A 143 17.65 4.11 8.84
CA LEU A 143 16.90 4.93 9.80
C LEU A 143 16.66 4.15 11.10
N PRO A 144 16.36 4.81 12.23
CA PRO A 144 15.95 4.14 13.46
C PRO A 144 14.82 3.12 13.22
N GLY A 145 14.87 1.98 13.90
CA GLY A 145 13.97 0.87 13.60
C GLY A 145 12.49 1.14 13.87
N HIS A 146 12.15 2.16 14.65
CA HIS A 146 10.75 2.57 14.85
C HIS A 146 10.10 3.19 13.59
N PHE A 147 10.88 3.50 12.55
CA PHE A 147 10.36 3.92 11.23
C PHE A 147 10.02 2.76 10.30
N GLN A 148 10.25 1.51 10.72
CA GLN A 148 9.88 0.32 9.95
C GLN A 148 8.37 0.28 9.72
N GLY A 149 7.94 -0.06 8.51
CA GLY A 149 6.51 -0.22 8.22
C GLY A 149 5.88 -1.29 9.10
N THR A 150 4.78 -0.93 9.77
CA THR A 150 4.01 -1.85 10.61
C THR A 150 2.94 -2.53 9.77
N ARG A 151 3.09 -3.85 9.58
CA ARG A 151 2.11 -4.64 8.82
C ARG A 151 0.87 -4.92 9.65
N LEU A 152 -0.31 -4.56 9.12
CA LEU A 152 -1.60 -5.03 9.61
C LEU A 152 -2.01 -6.28 8.85
N ARG A 153 -2.32 -7.34 9.58
CA ARG A 153 -2.78 -8.60 8.97
C ARG A 153 -4.22 -8.47 8.47
N PRO A 154 -4.54 -9.05 7.30
CA PRO A 154 -5.91 -9.03 6.75
C PRO A 154 -6.88 -9.90 7.57
N THR A 155 -6.36 -10.94 8.23
CA THR A 155 -7.15 -11.90 9.02
C THR A 155 -6.59 -12.10 10.42
N GLY A 156 -7.47 -12.42 11.37
CA GLY A 156 -7.12 -12.57 12.78
C GLY A 156 -6.78 -11.23 13.45
N SER A 157 -5.98 -11.27 14.53
CA SER A 157 -5.53 -10.05 15.21
C SER A 157 -4.61 -9.23 14.29
N PRO A 158 -4.94 -8.01 13.86
CA PRO A 158 -4.14 -7.38 12.81
C PRO A 158 -2.74 -6.98 13.25
N ILE A 159 -2.55 -6.72 14.55
CA ILE A 159 -1.24 -6.69 15.21
C ILE A 159 -1.15 -7.89 16.14
N LEU A 160 -0.03 -8.61 16.08
CA LEU A 160 0.25 -9.72 16.97
C LEU A 160 0.46 -9.21 18.40
N ASP A 161 0.00 -10.02 19.37
CA ASP A 161 0.22 -9.77 20.81
C ASP A 161 -0.25 -8.41 21.32
N LEU A 162 -1.20 -7.78 20.62
CA LEU A 162 -1.76 -6.50 21.01
C LEU A 162 -2.57 -6.62 22.30
N HIS A 163 -3.31 -7.71 22.49
CA HIS A 163 -4.17 -7.87 23.66
C HIS A 163 -3.40 -8.34 24.89
N ALA A 164 -3.63 -7.66 26.02
CA ALA A 164 -3.15 -8.09 27.32
C ALA A 164 -3.72 -9.47 27.70
N PRO A 165 -2.97 -10.30 28.46
CA PRO A 165 -3.58 -11.42 29.17
C PRO A 165 -4.74 -10.94 30.06
N ALA A 166 -5.85 -11.69 30.10
CA ALA A 166 -7.08 -11.28 30.76
C ALA A 166 -6.92 -10.91 32.26
N HIS A 167 -5.90 -11.44 32.93
CA HIS A 167 -5.61 -11.16 34.35
C HIS A 167 -4.74 -9.90 34.57
N LYS A 168 -4.29 -9.22 33.51
CA LYS A 168 -3.49 -8.00 33.62
C LYS A 168 -4.36 -6.78 33.34
N THR A 169 -4.38 -5.84 34.29
CA THR A 169 -4.99 -4.53 34.08
C THR A 169 -4.04 -3.62 33.31
N ARG A 170 -4.57 -2.55 32.72
CA ARG A 170 -3.75 -1.52 32.07
C ARG A 170 -2.73 -0.90 33.04
N ALA A 171 -3.10 -0.76 34.31
CA ALA A 171 -2.20 -0.29 35.37
C ALA A 171 -1.04 -1.27 35.62
N HIS A 172 -1.32 -2.58 35.68
CA HIS A 172 -0.27 -3.61 35.81
C HIS A 172 0.70 -3.57 34.62
N GLN A 173 0.19 -3.40 33.40
CA GLN A 173 1.04 -3.31 32.21
C GLN A 173 1.89 -2.04 32.22
N ARG A 174 1.33 -0.90 32.60
CA ARG A 174 2.07 0.36 32.70
C ARG A 174 3.23 0.24 33.70
N ALA A 175 2.95 -0.27 34.90
CA ALA A 175 3.99 -0.49 35.91
C ALA A 175 5.10 -1.45 35.43
N ALA A 176 4.74 -2.53 34.74
CA ALA A 176 5.73 -3.46 34.18
C ALA A 176 6.59 -2.81 33.08
N LEU A 177 6.00 -1.97 32.24
CA LEU A 177 6.73 -1.23 31.20
C LEU A 177 7.63 -0.15 31.78
N ASP A 178 7.22 0.52 32.86
CA ASP A 178 8.01 1.52 33.57
C ASP A 178 9.28 0.88 34.18
N GLU A 179 9.12 -0.28 34.83
CA GLU A 179 10.24 -1.06 35.36
C GLU A 179 11.18 -1.55 34.24
N LEU A 180 10.60 -2.08 33.15
CA LEU A 180 11.38 -2.51 31.98
C LEU A 180 12.15 -1.34 31.36
N THR A 181 11.53 -0.16 31.28
CA THR A 181 12.16 1.05 30.78
C THR A 181 13.32 1.48 31.67
N PHE A 182 13.14 1.47 32.99
CA PHE A 182 14.20 1.77 33.95
C PHE A 182 15.42 0.85 33.78
N LEU A 183 15.19 -0.47 33.69
CA LEU A 183 16.26 -1.44 33.49
C LEU A 183 16.96 -1.27 32.13
N ASN A 184 16.19 -1.06 31.06
CA ASN A 184 16.73 -0.89 29.71
C ASN A 184 17.52 0.42 29.58
N GLN A 185 17.08 1.52 30.18
CA GLN A 185 17.83 2.79 30.19
C GLN A 185 19.20 2.64 30.87
N ARG A 186 19.25 1.93 32.01
CA ARG A 186 20.52 1.62 32.70
C ARG A 186 21.43 0.74 31.85
N HIS A 187 20.86 -0.22 31.11
CA HIS A 187 21.63 -1.06 30.19
C HIS A 187 22.15 -0.26 28.99
N ALA A 188 21.31 0.59 28.39
CA ALA A 188 21.65 1.42 27.24
C ALA A 188 22.78 2.42 27.57
N ALA A 189 22.75 3.02 28.77
CA ALA A 189 23.82 3.92 29.23
C ALA A 189 25.20 3.24 29.28
N LYS A 190 25.24 1.92 29.49
CA LYS A 190 26.48 1.13 29.49
C LYS A 190 26.86 0.60 28.10
N HIS A 191 25.94 0.60 27.14
CA HIS A 191 26.11 0.03 25.80
C HIS A 191 25.58 0.98 24.72
N PRO A 192 26.17 2.18 24.56
CA PRO A 192 25.66 3.20 23.63
C PRO A 192 25.68 2.75 22.15
N SER A 193 26.44 1.71 21.81
CA SER A 193 26.47 1.12 20.47
C SER A 193 25.24 0.25 20.15
N HIS A 194 24.44 -0.17 21.14
CA HIS A 194 23.30 -1.08 20.96
C HIS A 194 22.01 -0.33 20.59
N LYS A 195 21.96 0.24 19.38
CA LYS A 195 20.79 1.00 18.88
C LYS A 195 19.49 0.18 18.79
N ASP A 196 19.60 -1.13 18.64
CA ASP A 196 18.45 -2.03 18.58
C ASP A 196 17.64 -2.04 19.90
N LEU A 197 18.30 -1.80 21.05
CA LEU A 197 17.61 -1.76 22.34
C LEU A 197 16.64 -0.58 22.41
N ALA A 198 17.07 0.61 21.95
CA ALA A 198 16.21 1.80 21.91
C ALA A 198 14.97 1.56 21.04
N THR A 199 15.17 0.95 19.86
CA THR A 199 14.07 0.58 18.94
C THR A 199 13.06 -0.37 19.61
N ARG A 200 13.55 -1.36 20.37
CA ARG A 200 12.68 -2.30 21.10
C ARG A 200 11.90 -1.62 22.21
N MET A 201 12.53 -0.71 22.95
CA MET A 201 11.86 0.07 23.99
C MET A 201 10.70 0.89 23.40
N GLU A 202 10.95 1.60 22.30
CA GLU A 202 9.92 2.40 21.62
C GLU A 202 8.78 1.53 21.06
N SER A 203 9.12 0.36 20.50
CA SER A 203 8.12 -0.61 20.02
C SER A 203 7.17 -1.07 21.13
N TYR A 204 7.67 -1.33 22.34
CA TYR A 204 6.83 -1.72 23.47
C TYR A 204 5.92 -0.59 23.93
N GLU A 205 6.45 0.64 24.00
CA GLU A 205 5.66 1.82 24.36
C GLU A 205 4.56 2.11 23.32
N LEU A 206 4.89 2.01 22.04
CA LEU A 206 3.92 2.17 20.97
C LEU A 206 2.84 1.09 21.04
N ALA A 207 3.21 -0.18 21.23
CA ALA A 207 2.25 -1.28 21.38
C ALA A 207 1.27 -1.05 22.54
N PHE A 208 1.75 -0.55 23.68
CA PHE A 208 0.90 -0.20 24.82
C PHE A 208 -0.10 0.91 24.50
N ARG A 209 0.33 1.95 23.77
CA ARG A 209 -0.58 3.04 23.35
C ARG A 209 -1.58 2.59 22.30
N MET A 210 -1.13 1.77 21.35
CA MET A 210 -1.94 1.18 20.29
C MET A 210 -3.13 0.36 20.82
N GLN A 211 -3.01 -0.26 22.00
CA GLN A 211 -4.12 -1.01 22.60
C GLN A 211 -5.40 -0.20 22.78
N ALA A 212 -5.30 1.12 22.95
CA ALA A 212 -6.45 1.99 23.11
C ALA A 212 -7.07 2.43 21.76
N GLU A 213 -6.25 2.66 20.74
CA GLU A 213 -6.72 3.25 19.47
C GLU A 213 -7.01 2.22 18.38
N VAL A 214 -6.22 1.15 18.31
CA VAL A 214 -6.29 0.16 17.22
C VAL A 214 -7.68 -0.47 17.08
N PRO A 215 -8.41 -0.87 18.16
CA PRO A 215 -9.75 -1.43 18.01
C PRO A 215 -10.69 -0.49 17.23
N GLY A 216 -10.60 0.82 17.49
CA GLY A 216 -11.39 1.85 16.82
C GLY A 216 -10.94 2.18 15.39
N VAL A 217 -9.86 1.61 14.89
CA VAL A 217 -9.45 1.73 13.47
C VAL A 217 -9.81 0.47 12.70
N ILE A 218 -9.71 -0.67 13.36
CA ILE A 218 -9.83 -2.00 12.76
C ILE A 218 -11.28 -2.51 12.77
N ASP A 219 -12.07 -2.14 13.78
CA ASP A 219 -13.47 -2.53 13.83
C ASP A 219 -14.33 -1.71 12.88
N LEU A 220 -14.52 -2.27 11.69
CA LEU A 220 -15.38 -1.71 10.65
C LEU A 220 -16.84 -2.12 10.82
N LYS A 221 -17.21 -2.93 11.83
CA LYS A 221 -18.61 -3.33 12.04
C LYS A 221 -19.50 -2.15 12.42
N GLY A 222 -18.92 -1.14 13.09
CA GLY A 222 -19.60 0.10 13.44
C GLY A 222 -19.81 1.05 12.24
N GLU A 223 -19.23 0.79 11.07
CA GLU A 223 -19.43 1.64 9.89
C GLU A 223 -20.84 1.45 9.31
N PRO A 224 -21.53 2.55 8.94
CA PRO A 224 -22.83 2.47 8.31
C PRO A 224 -22.81 1.54 7.10
N GLU A 225 -23.92 0.80 6.90
CA GLU A 225 -24.00 -0.19 5.82
C GLU A 225 -23.77 0.44 4.43
N HIS A 226 -24.26 1.66 4.21
CA HIS A 226 -24.06 2.38 2.95
C HIS A 226 -22.58 2.66 2.67
N VAL A 227 -21.78 2.98 3.69
CA VAL A 227 -20.31 3.16 3.56
C VAL A 227 -19.66 1.84 3.19
N ARG A 228 -19.98 0.76 3.91
CA ARG A 228 -19.40 -0.57 3.59
C ARG A 228 -19.75 -1.01 2.15
N LYS A 229 -20.96 -0.71 1.68
CA LYS A 229 -21.39 -0.98 0.29
C LYS A 229 -20.72 -0.06 -0.73
N SER A 230 -20.44 1.21 -0.41
CA SER A 230 -19.74 2.12 -1.33
C SER A 230 -18.33 1.62 -1.63
N TYR A 231 -17.63 1.11 -0.61
CA TYR A 231 -16.32 0.44 -0.76
C TYR A 231 -16.40 -0.96 -1.40
N GLY A 232 -17.58 -1.46 -1.77
CA GLY A 232 -17.73 -2.76 -2.42
C GLY A 232 -17.51 -3.97 -1.49
N MET A 233 -17.71 -3.81 -0.18
CA MET A 233 -17.55 -4.91 0.77
C MET A 233 -18.64 -6.00 0.68
N ASP A 234 -19.65 -5.77 -0.15
CA ASP A 234 -20.76 -6.66 -0.47
C ASP A 234 -20.47 -7.64 -1.62
N ARG A 235 -19.33 -7.50 -2.30
CA ARG A 235 -18.92 -8.37 -3.42
C ARG A 235 -17.61 -9.07 -3.12
N LYS A 236 -17.51 -10.35 -3.48
CA LYS A 236 -16.33 -11.18 -3.18
C LYS A 236 -15.06 -10.60 -3.80
N GLU A 237 -15.16 -10.03 -5.00
CA GLU A 237 -14.05 -9.54 -5.79
C GLU A 237 -13.44 -8.25 -5.23
N THR A 238 -14.23 -7.44 -4.53
CA THR A 238 -13.82 -6.12 -4.00
C THR A 238 -13.73 -6.08 -2.49
N ALA A 239 -14.23 -7.10 -1.78
CA ALA A 239 -14.41 -7.02 -0.32
C ALA A 239 -13.11 -6.85 0.46
N GLU A 240 -12.04 -7.53 0.06
CA GLU A 240 -10.76 -7.47 0.77
C GLU A 240 -10.09 -6.11 0.56
N PHE A 241 -9.90 -5.70 -0.70
CA PHE A 241 -9.32 -4.40 -1.02
C PHE A 241 -10.20 -3.23 -0.52
N GLY A 242 -11.53 -3.38 -0.59
CA GLY A 242 -12.52 -2.47 0.00
C GLY A 242 -12.34 -2.26 1.51
N ARG A 243 -12.15 -3.35 2.26
CA ARG A 243 -11.84 -3.31 3.69
C ARG A 243 -10.53 -2.55 3.95
N GLN A 244 -9.51 -2.80 3.16
CA GLN A 244 -8.20 -2.14 3.29
C GLN A 244 -8.29 -0.64 2.98
N CYS A 245 -9.00 -0.24 1.92
CA CYS A 245 -9.23 1.15 1.59
C CYS A 245 -10.02 1.88 2.69
N LEU A 246 -11.09 1.27 3.23
CA LEU A 246 -11.85 1.86 4.34
C LEU A 246 -11.00 1.99 5.62
N MET A 247 -10.18 0.97 5.92
CA MET A 247 -9.22 1.04 7.03
C MET A 247 -8.16 2.12 6.79
N ALA A 248 -7.67 2.29 5.56
CA ALA A 248 -6.74 3.36 5.20
C ALA A 248 -7.34 4.75 5.45
N ARG A 249 -8.61 4.98 5.07
CA ARG A 249 -9.31 6.24 5.38
C ARG A 249 -9.30 6.52 6.88
N ARG A 250 -9.65 5.52 7.71
CA ARG A 250 -9.64 5.66 9.18
C ARG A 250 -8.25 5.88 9.76
N LEU A 251 -7.24 5.21 9.23
CA LEU A 251 -5.85 5.40 9.64
C LEU A 251 -5.39 6.84 9.36
N VAL A 252 -5.66 7.35 8.16
CA VAL A 252 -5.32 8.74 7.79
C VAL A 252 -6.12 9.73 8.63
N GLU A 253 -7.41 9.48 8.88
CA GLU A 253 -8.26 10.31 9.77
C GLU A 253 -7.74 10.33 11.21
N LYS A 254 -7.12 9.23 11.65
CA LYS A 254 -6.42 9.15 12.95
C LYS A 254 -4.98 9.65 12.88
N GLY A 255 -4.53 10.25 11.79
CA GLY A 255 -3.22 10.87 11.71
C GLY A 255 -2.05 9.93 11.44
N VAL A 256 -2.31 8.75 10.87
CA VAL A 256 -1.24 7.90 10.33
C VAL A 256 -0.67 8.55 9.09
N ARG A 257 0.64 8.81 9.11
CA ARG A 257 1.34 9.59 8.09
C ARG A 257 1.39 8.91 6.73
N PHE A 258 1.63 7.61 6.70
CA PHE A 258 1.77 6.85 5.45
C PHE A 258 1.07 5.51 5.57
N VAL A 259 0.09 5.28 4.70
CA VAL A 259 -0.60 4.01 4.57
C VAL A 259 -0.31 3.42 3.20
N GLN A 260 0.16 2.18 3.18
CA GLN A 260 0.43 1.44 1.95
C GLN A 260 -0.42 0.17 1.89
N ILE A 261 -1.03 -0.07 0.73
CA ILE A 261 -1.80 -1.29 0.45
C ILE A 261 -1.18 -1.98 -0.75
N PHE A 262 -0.74 -3.23 -0.58
CA PHE A 262 -0.30 -4.09 -1.68
C PHE A 262 -1.47 -4.95 -2.17
N SER A 263 -1.83 -4.79 -3.45
CA SER A 263 -2.78 -5.66 -4.16
C SER A 263 -2.04 -6.37 -5.28
N GLY A 264 -1.95 -7.70 -5.18
CA GLY A 264 -1.14 -8.52 -6.08
C GLY A 264 -1.94 -9.19 -7.21
N GLY A 265 -1.18 -9.81 -8.11
CA GLY A 265 -1.71 -10.58 -9.24
C GLY A 265 -1.82 -9.79 -10.53
N TRP A 266 -1.08 -8.68 -10.66
CA TRP A 266 -1.01 -7.90 -11.91
C TRP A 266 0.01 -8.45 -12.90
N ASP A 267 0.81 -9.45 -12.50
CA ASP A 267 1.82 -10.12 -13.33
C ASP A 267 1.16 -11.11 -14.32
N SER A 268 0.45 -10.56 -15.30
CA SER A 268 -0.26 -11.34 -16.32
C SER A 268 0.58 -11.48 -17.58
N HIS A 269 1.11 -12.68 -17.82
CA HIS A 269 1.83 -13.01 -19.05
C HIS A 269 0.91 -13.56 -20.16
N ASP A 270 -0.24 -14.12 -19.78
CA ASP A 270 -1.24 -14.69 -20.67
C ASP A 270 -2.65 -14.22 -20.29
N TYR A 271 -3.62 -14.43 -21.20
CA TYR A 271 -5.03 -14.12 -20.96
C TYR A 271 -5.28 -12.70 -20.41
N LEU A 272 -4.52 -11.72 -20.92
CA LEU A 272 -4.51 -10.32 -20.45
C LEU A 272 -5.91 -9.74 -20.25
N GLU A 273 -6.82 -9.96 -21.21
CA GLU A 273 -8.20 -9.47 -21.14
C GLU A 273 -8.90 -9.96 -19.87
N ARG A 274 -8.77 -11.25 -19.53
CA ARG A 274 -9.37 -11.84 -18.35
C ARG A 274 -8.61 -11.44 -17.08
N GLY A 275 -7.29 -11.50 -17.11
CA GLY A 275 -6.40 -11.21 -15.98
C GLY A 275 -6.53 -9.76 -15.51
N HIS A 276 -6.21 -8.81 -16.38
CA HIS A 276 -6.26 -7.39 -16.06
C HIS A 276 -7.69 -6.91 -15.77
N ALA A 277 -8.71 -7.35 -16.52
CA ALA A 277 -10.08 -6.93 -16.19
C ALA A 277 -10.53 -7.45 -14.82
N SER A 278 -10.08 -8.63 -14.40
CA SER A 278 -10.33 -9.14 -13.05
C SER A 278 -9.66 -8.30 -11.97
N ARG A 279 -8.39 -7.91 -12.18
CA ARG A 279 -7.65 -7.05 -11.24
C ARG A 279 -8.19 -5.61 -11.19
N ILE A 280 -8.57 -5.04 -12.33
CA ILE A 280 -9.23 -3.73 -12.38
C ILE A 280 -10.54 -3.77 -11.59
N ARG A 281 -11.38 -4.78 -11.82
CA ARG A 281 -12.66 -4.92 -11.08
C ARG A 281 -12.48 -5.02 -9.57
N SER A 282 -11.40 -5.62 -9.07
CA SER A 282 -11.17 -5.73 -7.62
C SER A 282 -10.76 -4.41 -6.96
N VAL A 283 -10.17 -3.46 -7.70
CA VAL A 283 -9.63 -2.21 -7.13
C VAL A 283 -10.41 -0.95 -7.52
N ASP A 284 -11.09 -0.95 -8.66
CA ASP A 284 -11.79 0.20 -9.26
C ASP A 284 -12.81 0.82 -8.29
N LYS A 285 -13.78 0.02 -7.82
CA LYS A 285 -14.82 0.51 -6.89
C LYS A 285 -14.24 0.94 -5.53
N PRO A 286 -13.43 0.12 -4.82
CA PRO A 286 -12.83 0.53 -3.55
C PRO A 286 -11.97 1.80 -3.60
N MET A 287 -11.12 1.95 -4.62
CA MET A 287 -10.25 3.12 -4.76
C MET A 287 -11.06 4.37 -5.05
N THR A 288 -12.07 4.27 -5.93
CA THR A 288 -12.99 5.38 -6.20
C THR A 288 -13.72 5.79 -4.92
N ALA A 289 -14.20 4.83 -4.14
CA ALA A 289 -14.86 5.10 -2.85
C ALA A 289 -13.91 5.78 -1.85
N LEU A 290 -12.64 5.37 -1.79
CA LEU A 290 -11.63 6.02 -0.96
C LEU A 290 -11.44 7.50 -1.32
N ILE A 291 -11.28 7.81 -2.61
CA ILE A 291 -11.08 9.17 -3.09
C ILE A 291 -12.32 10.02 -2.75
N LYS A 292 -13.53 9.50 -3.00
CA LYS A 292 -14.78 10.17 -2.67
C LYS A 292 -14.96 10.42 -1.16
N ASP A 293 -14.70 9.41 -0.32
CA ASP A 293 -14.84 9.54 1.14
C ASP A 293 -13.82 10.55 1.70
N LEU A 294 -12.59 10.60 1.15
CA LEU A 294 -11.61 11.63 1.50
C LEU A 294 -12.07 13.03 1.07
N MET A 295 -12.66 13.18 -0.11
CA MET A 295 -13.18 14.45 -0.62
C MET A 295 -14.38 14.94 0.22
N GLU A 296 -15.36 14.07 0.50
CA GLU A 296 -16.53 14.39 1.32
C GLU A 296 -16.17 14.84 2.74
N ARG A 297 -15.02 14.38 3.25
CA ARG A 297 -14.47 14.76 4.56
C ARG A 297 -13.53 15.96 4.51
N GLY A 298 -13.26 16.53 3.34
CA GLY A 298 -12.28 17.60 3.15
C GLY A 298 -10.83 17.16 3.42
N MET A 299 -10.55 15.85 3.45
CA MET A 299 -9.23 15.29 3.72
C MET A 299 -8.38 15.13 2.47
N LEU A 300 -8.99 15.14 1.27
CA LEU A 300 -8.27 14.96 0.00
C LEU A 300 -7.27 16.10 -0.26
N GLU A 301 -7.58 17.32 0.21
CA GLU A 301 -6.70 18.50 0.12
C GLU A 301 -5.35 18.29 0.82
N ASP A 302 -5.35 17.51 1.92
CA ASP A 302 -4.17 17.23 2.73
C ASP A 302 -3.60 15.82 2.51
N THR A 303 -4.23 15.00 1.66
CA THR A 303 -3.91 13.57 1.49
C THR A 303 -3.61 13.24 0.03
N LEU A 304 -2.35 12.90 -0.25
CA LEU A 304 -1.96 12.36 -1.55
C LEU A 304 -2.28 10.85 -1.67
N VAL A 305 -3.21 10.50 -2.56
CA VAL A 305 -3.48 9.11 -2.95
C VAL A 305 -2.67 8.76 -4.20
N ILE A 306 -1.69 7.87 -4.04
CA ILE A 306 -0.87 7.36 -5.15
C ILE A 306 -1.37 5.98 -5.53
N TRP A 307 -1.65 5.74 -6.81
CA TRP A 307 -1.82 4.41 -7.40
C TRP A 307 -0.63 4.13 -8.34
N THR A 308 0.07 3.02 -8.15
CA THR A 308 1.23 2.66 -8.98
C THR A 308 1.50 1.16 -8.92
N GLY A 309 2.31 0.63 -9.82
CA GLY A 309 2.99 -0.65 -9.70
C GLY A 309 4.49 -0.48 -9.94
N GLU A 310 5.21 -1.60 -10.07
CA GLU A 310 6.61 -1.66 -10.50
C GLU A 310 6.84 -1.48 -12.01
#